data_AF-D6Y8D5-F1
#
_entry.id   AF-D6Y8D5-F1
#
_cell.length_a   1.000
_cell.length_b   1.000
_cell.length_c   1.000
_cell.angle_alpha   90.00
_cell.angle_beta   90.00
_cell.angle_gamma   90.00
#
_symmetry.space_group_name_H-M   'P 1'
#
loop_
_entity.id
_entity.type
_entity.pdbx_description
1 polymer ?
#
loop_
_entity_poly.entity_id
_entity_poly.type
_entity_poly.pdbx_seq_one_letter_code
_entity_poly.pdbx_strand_id
1 'polypeptide(L)' 'MGIWHETYAVRGYETLYGNMPPFGLGAAAELVPARELGNRAADRLAVSGWSPSGPASDHRPPGATATRH' A
#
# COMPACT_ATOMS: atom_id res chain seq x y z
N MET A 1 -18.92 -8.39 -21.11
CA MET A 1 -17.61 -8.52 -20.44
C MET A 1 -17.03 -7.12 -20.36
N GLY A 2 -16.95 -6.54 -19.17
CA GLY A 2 -16.29 -5.25 -18.97
C GLY A 2 -14.81 -5.49 -18.67
N ILE A 3 -13.95 -4.61 -19.19
CA ILE A 3 -12.53 -4.57 -18.83
C ILE A 3 -12.35 -3.39 -17.87
N TRP A 4 -11.64 -3.63 -16.78
CA TRP A 4 -11.31 -2.62 -15.77
C TRP A 4 -9.80 -2.65 -15.50
N HIS A 5 -9.23 -1.48 -15.22
CA HIS A 5 -7.84 -1.30 -14.84
C HIS A 5 -7.74 -0.17 -13.82
N GLU A 6 -7.01 -0.42 -12.74
CA GLU A 6 -6.68 0.57 -11.72
C GLU A 6 -5.16 0.59 -11.52
N THR A 7 -4.62 1.80 -11.40
CA THR A 7 -3.20 2.04 -11.09
C THR A 7 -3.12 3.04 -9.95
N TYR A 8 -2.35 2.70 -8.92
CA TYR A 8 -2.15 3.53 -7.74
C TYR A 8 -0.66 3.86 -7.58
N ALA A 9 -0.36 5.12 -7.30
CA ALA A 9 0.95 5.52 -6.80
C ALA A 9 0.90 5.48 -5.26
N VAL A 10 1.45 4.43 -4.66
CA VAL A 10 1.47 4.23 -3.21
C VAL A 10 2.88 4.40 -2.65
N ARG A 11 2.97 4.90 -1.41
CA ARG A 11 4.25 5.00 -0.68
C ARG A 11 4.60 3.73 0.10
N GLY A 12 3.61 2.91 0.40
CA GLY A 12 3.74 1.67 1.14
C GLY A 12 2.46 0.84 0.97
N TYR A 13 2.60 -0.48 1.03
CA TYR A 13 1.50 -1.42 0.92
C TYR A 13 1.76 -2.62 1.81
N GLU A 14 0.68 -3.31 2.18
CA GLU A 14 0.73 -4.60 2.85
C GLU A 14 -0.24 -5.55 2.16
N THR A 15 0.17 -6.81 2.03
CA THR A 15 -0.69 -7.91 1.62
C THR A 15 -0.57 -9.07 2.60
N LEU A 16 -1.64 -9.82 2.78
CA LEU A 16 -1.68 -11.01 3.65
C LEU A 16 -2.27 -12.18 2.86
N TYR A 17 -1.53 -13.27 2.82
CA TYR A 17 -1.89 -14.49 2.09
C TYR A 17 -2.13 -15.61 3.10
N GLY A 18 -3.33 -16.19 3.10
CA GLY A 18 -3.73 -17.25 4.02
C GLY A 18 -4.27 -18.46 3.28
N ASN A 19 -3.75 -19.65 3.62
CA ASN A 19 -4.22 -20.93 3.06
C ASN A 19 -4.17 -21.01 1.51
N MET A 20 -3.15 -20.40 0.91
CA MET A 20 -2.95 -20.44 -0.54
C MET A 20 -1.47 -20.31 -0.91
N PRO A 21 -1.05 -20.81 -2.09
CA PRO A 21 0.28 -20.54 -2.62
C PRO A 21 0.54 -19.05 -2.85
N PRO A 22 1.81 -18.62 -2.95
CA PRO A 22 2.17 -17.26 -3.33
C PRO A 22 1.54 -16.86 -4.67
N PHE A 23 0.94 -15.68 -4.72
CA PHE A 23 0.40 -15.10 -5.96
C PHE A 23 0.58 -13.58 -5.99
N GLY A 24 0.53 -12.98 -7.18
CA GLY A 24 0.60 -11.53 -7.35
C GLY A 24 1.83 -10.94 -6.65
N LEU A 25 1.62 -9.95 -5.78
CA LEU A 25 2.70 -9.33 -5.00
C LEU A 25 3.44 -10.31 -4.08
N GLY A 26 2.77 -11.34 -3.55
CA GLY A 26 3.37 -12.35 -2.68
C GLY A 26 4.28 -13.33 -3.41
N ALA A 27 4.16 -13.42 -4.73
CA ALA A 27 5.13 -14.14 -5.58
C ALA A 27 6.29 -13.23 -6.04
N ALA A 28 6.10 -11.91 -6.00
CA ALA A 28 7.10 -10.93 -6.44
C ALA A 28 8.02 -10.43 -5.31
N ALA A 29 7.68 -10.72 -4.06
CA ALA A 29 8.42 -10.30 -2.87
C ALA A 29 8.57 -11.46 -1.87
N GLU A 30 9.44 -11.28 -0.88
CA GLU A 30 9.61 -12.24 0.22
C GLU A 30 8.37 -12.26 1.13
N LEU A 31 7.90 -13.46 1.47
CA LEU A 31 6.81 -13.65 2.43
C LEU A 31 7.38 -13.92 3.83
N VAL A 32 6.89 -13.16 4.81
CA VAL A 32 7.28 -13.29 6.21
C VAL A 32 6.08 -13.66 7.08
N PRO A 33 6.26 -14.38 8.21
CA PRO A 33 5.15 -14.74 9.09
C PRO A 33 4.45 -13.50 9.69
N ALA A 34 3.19 -13.29 9.33
CA ALA A 34 2.44 -12.10 9.77
C ALA A 34 2.35 -11.94 11.30
N ARG A 35 2.26 -13.05 12.03
CA ARG A 35 2.16 -13.07 13.50
C ARG A 35 3.37 -12.46 14.21
N GLU A 36 4.53 -12.42 13.55
CA GLU A 36 5.77 -11.86 14.10
C GLU A 36 5.79 -10.33 13.99
N LEU A 37 4.98 -9.77 13.09
CA LEU A 37 4.91 -8.35 12.78
C LEU A 37 3.71 -7.64 13.43
N GLY A 38 2.73 -8.39 13.92
CA GLY A 38 1.56 -7.87 14.63
C GLY A 38 0.22 -8.33 14.05
N ASN A 39 -0.84 -8.15 14.84
CA ASN A 39 -2.18 -8.63 14.50
C ASN A 39 -2.96 -7.67 13.61
N ARG A 40 -2.59 -6.38 13.56
CA ARG A 40 -3.24 -5.39 12.70
C ARG A 40 -2.36 -5.07 11.51
N ALA A 41 -3.00 -4.74 10.38
CA ALA A 41 -2.28 -4.27 9.19
C ALA A 41 -1.48 -2.99 9.48
N ALA A 42 -2.02 -2.07 10.27
CA ALA A 42 -1.27 -0.87 10.66
C ALA A 42 0.08 -1.20 11.34
N ASP A 43 0.10 -2.24 12.18
CA ASP A 43 1.31 -2.64 12.91
C ASP A 43 2.34 -3.22 11.93
N ARG A 44 1.91 -4.13 11.04
CA ARG A 44 2.79 -4.79 10.07
C ARG A 44 3.34 -3.82 9.04
N LEU A 45 2.50 -2.91 8.54
CA LEU A 45 2.91 -1.87 7.62
C LEU A 45 3.90 -0.89 8.26
N ALA A 46 3.77 -0.58 9.55
CA ALA A 46 4.72 0.28 10.27
C ALA A 46 6.13 -0.34 10.36
N VAL A 47 6.25 -1.67 10.46
CA VAL A 47 7.55 -2.37 10.49
C VAL A 47 8.33 -2.21 9.18
N SER A 48 7.64 -2.01 8.06
CA SER A 48 8.28 -1.79 6.75
C SER A 48 9.08 -0.48 6.66
N GLY A 49 9.06 0.36 7.71
CA GLY A 49 9.64 1.69 7.71
C GLY A 49 8.71 2.74 7.10
N TRP A 50 7.53 2.34 6.63
CA TRP A 50 6.48 3.26 6.21
C TRP A 50 5.84 3.93 7.43
N SER A 51 6.06 5.24 7.58
CA SER A 51 5.34 6.07 8.54
C SER A 51 4.27 6.90 7.81
N PRO A 52 3.02 6.94 8.28
CA PRO A 52 1.99 7.81 7.71
C PRO A 52 2.35 9.30 7.85
N SER A 53 3.35 9.64 8.68
CA SER A 53 3.80 11.01 8.97
C SER A 53 5.05 11.44 8.19
N GLY A 54 5.61 10.59 7.31
CA GLY A 54 6.69 11.02 6.41
C GLY A 54 6.23 12.22 5.56
N PRO A 55 7.11 13.16 5.17
CA PRO A 55 6.68 14.41 4.54
C PRO A 55 5.76 14.07 3.38
N ALA A 56 4.49 14.47 3.52
CA ALA A 56 3.50 14.28 2.47
C ALA A 56 4.14 14.82 1.20
N SER A 57 4.42 13.94 0.23
CA SER A 57 4.76 14.44 -1.10
C SER A 57 3.58 15.30 -1.47
N ASP A 58 3.88 16.57 -1.74
CA ASP A 58 3.01 17.48 -2.46
C ASP A 58 2.74 16.86 -3.84
N HIS A 59 1.90 15.82 -3.86
CA HIS A 59 1.32 15.32 -5.08
C HIS A 59 0.15 16.24 -5.38
N ARG A 60 0.47 17.48 -5.76
CA ARG A 60 -0.50 18.35 -6.38
C ARG A 60 -1.00 17.64 -7.64
N PRO A 61 -2.28 17.28 -7.75
CA PRO A 61 -2.79 16.75 -9.00
C PRO A 61 -2.61 17.84 -10.08
N PRO A 62 -2.11 17.50 -11.27
CA PRO A 62 -2.04 18.47 -12.35
C PRO A 62 -3.45 18.98 -12.66
N GLY A 63 -3.73 20.26 -12.35
CA GLY A 63 -4.96 20.95 -12.75
C GLY A 63 -5.91 21.43 -11.63
N ALA A 64 -5.63 21.20 -10.34
CA ALA A 64 -6.47 21.79 -9.29
C ALA A 64 -6.10 23.27 -9.02
N THR A 65 -6.70 24.18 -9.80
CA THR A 65 -6.76 25.60 -9.48
C THR A 65 -7.81 25.79 -8.38
N ALA A 66 -7.36 26.06 -7.15
CA ALA A 66 -8.26 26.45 -6.07
C ALA A 66 -8.79 27.86 -6.35
N THR A 67 -10.03 27.97 -6.82
CA THR A 67 -10.76 29.24 -6.84
C THR A 67 -11.04 29.64 -5.39
N ARG A 68 -10.42 30.73 -4.94
CA ARG A 68 -10.81 31.44 -3.72
C ARG A 68 -12.12 32.19 -3.99
N HIS A 69 -13.13 31.94 -3.16
CA HIS A 69 -14.19 32.88 -2.84
C HIS A 69 -14.38 32.89 -1.32
#